data_AF-A0A847X0L3-F1
#
_entry.id   AF-A0A847X0L3-F1
#
_cell.length_a   1.000
_cell.length_b   1.000
_cell.length_c   1.000
_cell.angle_alpha   90.00
_cell.angle_beta   90.00
_cell.angle_gamma   90.00
#
_symmetry.space_group_name_H-M   'P 1'
#
loop_
_entity.id
_entity.type
_entity.pdbx_description
1 polymer ?
#
loop_
_entity_poly.entity_id
_entity_poly.type
_entity_poly.pdbx_seq_one_letter_code
_entity_poly.pdbx_strand_id
1 'polypeptide(L)'
;SMRFPVRLSQFGSFGGDKPRALYAAVEPSEALSRLQAAQERLLQMVGLAPEGRKFVPHVTLARLRGTSAEDLARFLAEAARFEPLSFVPARFVLYSSRDSVGGGPYVVEQAYPLAA
;
A
#
# COMPACT_ATOMS: atom_id res chain seq x y z
N SER A 1 -11.48 14.21 14.57
CA SER A 1 -10.93 14.51 13.24
C SER A 1 -9.75 13.59 12.96
N MET A 2 -9.79 12.82 11.87
CA MET A 2 -8.70 11.89 11.48
C MET A 2 -7.99 12.38 10.21
N ARG A 3 -7.54 13.63 10.21
CA ARG A 3 -6.65 14.14 9.15
C ARG A 3 -5.21 14.02 9.62
N PHE A 4 -4.42 13.28 8.86
CA PHE A 4 -2.98 13.11 9.10
C PHE A 4 -2.26 13.06 7.76
N PRO A 5 -1.04 13.60 7.65
CA PRO A 5 -0.29 13.49 6.41
C PRO A 5 0.13 12.04 6.14
N VAL A 6 0.10 11.67 4.87
CA VAL A 6 0.69 10.44 4.33
C VAL A 6 1.88 10.85 3.48
N ARG A 7 3.06 10.33 3.81
CA ARG A 7 4.30 10.58 3.09
C ARG A 7 4.79 9.32 2.41
N LEU A 8 5.08 9.39 1.11
CA LEU A 8 5.84 8.41 0.37
C LEU A 8 7.27 8.91 0.25
N SER A 9 8.26 8.08 0.55
CA SER A 9 9.64 8.56 0.72
C SER A 9 10.72 7.79 -0.02
N GLN A 10 10.45 6.54 -0.41
CA GLN A 10 11.46 5.68 -1.02
C GLN A 10 10.82 4.55 -1.82
N PHE A 11 11.61 3.95 -2.70
CA PHE A 11 11.30 2.65 -3.28
C PHE A 11 11.57 1.53 -2.27
N GLY A 12 10.79 0.46 -2.37
CA GLY A 12 11.05 -0.80 -1.67
C GLY A 12 10.57 -1.98 -2.49
N SER A 13 10.96 -3.18 -2.08
CA SER A 13 10.58 -4.41 -2.76
C SER A 13 10.08 -5.48 -1.79
N PHE A 14 9.21 -6.35 -2.28
CA PHE A 14 8.84 -7.59 -1.61
C PHE A 14 9.46 -8.77 -2.34
N GLY A 15 9.81 -9.82 -1.60
CA GLY A 15 10.31 -11.08 -2.15
C GLY A 15 11.79 -11.39 -1.88
N GLY A 16 12.54 -10.46 -1.27
CA GLY A 16 13.96 -10.66 -0.93
C GLY A 16 14.78 -10.98 -2.18
N ASP A 17 15.50 -12.11 -2.17
CA ASP A 17 16.34 -12.58 -3.27
C ASP A 17 15.57 -12.88 -4.57
N LYS A 18 14.25 -13.07 -4.47
CA LYS A 18 13.34 -13.23 -5.62
C LYS A 18 12.27 -12.14 -5.59
N PRO A 19 12.60 -10.90 -6.01
CA PRO A 19 11.66 -9.81 -5.99
C PRO A 19 10.38 -10.13 -6.77
N ARG A 20 9.24 -9.85 -6.15
CA ARG A 20 7.91 -10.09 -6.72
C ARG A 20 7.08 -8.82 -6.86
N ALA A 21 7.48 -7.75 -6.19
CA ALA A 21 6.84 -6.45 -6.32
C ALA A 21 7.83 -5.32 -6.02
N LEU A 22 7.73 -4.24 -6.80
CA LEU A 22 8.32 -2.93 -6.52
C LEU A 22 7.20 -2.02 -6.02
N TYR A 23 7.47 -1.24 -4.98
CA TYR A 23 6.51 -0.32 -4.39
C TYR A 23 7.14 1.00 -3.98
N ALA A 24 6.31 2.04 -3.88
CA ALA A 24 6.63 3.25 -3.14
C ALA A 24 6.23 3.06 -1.68
N ALA A 25 7.20 3.19 -0.76
CA ALA A 25 6.98 2.99 0.66
C ALA A 25 6.25 4.20 1.24
N VAL A 26 5.20 3.94 2.02
CA VAL A 26 4.55 4.97 2.85
C VAL A 26 5.24 4.95 4.22
N GLU A 27 5.55 6.12 4.76
CA GLU A 27 6.12 6.23 6.09
C GLU A 27 5.10 5.78 7.15
N PRO A 28 5.51 4.88 8.07
CA PRO A 28 4.65 4.49 9.18
C PRO A 28 4.31 5.70 10.05
N SER A 29 3.03 5.85 10.37
CA SER A 29 2.58 6.83 11.35
C SER A 29 1.59 6.19 12.31
N GLU A 30 1.54 6.69 13.54
CA GLU A 30 0.60 6.18 14.54
C GLU A 30 -0.85 6.30 14.06
N ALA A 31 -1.19 7.40 13.38
CA ALA A 31 -2.53 7.62 12.84
C ALA A 31 -2.89 6.57 11.77
N LEU A 32 -1.96 6.23 10.86
CA LEU A 32 -2.18 5.22 9.84
C LEU A 32 -2.30 3.81 10.46
N SER A 33 -1.44 3.49 11.44
CA SER A 33 -1.51 2.21 12.17
C SER A 33 -2.81 2.07 12.96
N ARG A 34 -3.29 3.13 13.61
CA ARG A 34 -4.58 3.15 14.31
C ARG A 34 -5.74 2.97 13.34
N LEU A 35 -5.71 3.62 12.18
CA LEU A 35 -6.71 3.45 11.14
C LEU A 35 -6.75 2.00 10.64
N GLN A 36 -5.60 1.41 10.31
CA GLN A 36 -5.52 0.02 9.86
C GLN A 36 -6.03 -0.96 10.94
N ALA A 37 -5.62 -0.80 12.20
CA ALA A 37 -6.07 -1.65 13.29
C ALA A 37 -7.58 -1.52 13.55
N ALA A 38 -8.16 -0.33 13.40
CA ALA A 38 -9.60 -0.13 13.52
C ALA A 38 -10.37 -0.85 12.39
N GLN A 39 -9.88 -0.78 11.14
CA GLN A 39 -10.48 -1.52 10.03
C GLN A 39 -10.40 -3.03 10.25
N GLU A 40 -9.24 -3.54 10.66
CA GLU A 40 -9.03 -4.96 10.94
C GLU A 40 -10.02 -5.50 11.99
N ARG A 41 -10.21 -4.77 13.09
CA ARG A 41 -11.20 -5.13 14.13
C ARG A 41 -12.62 -5.15 13.60
N LEU A 42 -13.01 -4.15 12.80
CA LEU A 42 -14.35 -4.09 12.21
C LEU A 42 -14.59 -5.24 11.22
N LEU A 43 -13.61 -5.57 10.39
CA LEU A 43 -13.69 -6.68 9.44
C LEU A 43 -13.82 -8.03 10.16
N GLN A 44 -13.10 -8.23 11.26
CA GLN A 44 -13.25 -9.42 12.10
C GLN A 44 -14.64 -9.50 12.77
N MET A 45 -15.17 -8.37 13.24
CA MET A 45 -16.53 -8.33 13.82
C MET A 45 -17.63 -8.73 12.82
N VAL A 46 -17.43 -8.48 11.53
CA VAL A 46 -18.36 -8.90 10.46
C VAL A 46 -18.02 -10.28 9.87
N GLY A 47 -17.08 -11.01 10.49
CA GLY A 47 -16.81 -12.43 10.21
C GLY A 47 -15.65 -12.71 9.25
N LEU A 48 -14.84 -11.72 8.86
CA LEU A 48 -13.62 -11.98 8.09
C LEU A 48 -12.50 -12.52 8.97
N ALA A 49 -11.66 -13.39 8.39
CA ALA A 49 -10.47 -13.90 9.06
C ALA A 49 -9.43 -12.78 9.29
N PRO A 50 -8.62 -12.87 10.35
CA PRO A 50 -7.58 -11.88 10.62
C PRO A 50 -6.49 -11.87 9.55
N GLU A 51 -5.99 -10.70 9.18
CA GLU A 51 -4.77 -10.57 8.37
C GLU A 51 -3.53 -10.90 9.22
N GLY A 52 -2.92 -12.06 8.96
CA GLY A 52 -1.75 -12.52 9.72
C GLY A 52 -0.42 -11.86 9.31
N ARG A 53 -0.38 -11.17 8.16
CA ARG A 53 0.84 -10.49 7.71
C ARG A 53 1.00 -9.14 8.40
N LYS A 54 2.25 -8.77 8.69
CA LYS A 54 2.57 -7.43 9.17
C LYS A 54 2.08 -6.39 8.15
N PHE A 55 1.35 -5.39 8.64
CA PHE A 55 0.99 -4.24 7.83
C PHE A 55 2.25 -3.43 7.46
N VAL A 56 2.55 -3.40 6.17
CA VAL A 56 3.60 -2.57 5.57
C VAL A 56 2.91 -1.61 4.61
N PRO A 57 2.67 -0.35 4.99
CA PRO A 57 1.94 0.58 4.13
C PRO A 57 2.77 0.93 2.89
N HIS A 58 2.19 0.73 1.71
CA HIS A 58 2.89 0.90 0.44
C HIS A 58 1.91 1.14 -0.70
N VAL A 59 2.42 1.68 -1.81
CA VAL A 59 1.74 1.70 -3.11
C VAL A 59 2.51 0.81 -4.07
N THR A 60 1.91 -0.32 -4.47
CA THR A 60 2.54 -1.22 -5.46
C THR A 60 2.65 -0.50 -6.80
N LEU A 61 3.86 -0.42 -7.35
CA LEU A 61 4.15 0.21 -8.64
C LEU A 61 4.26 -0.81 -9.76
N ALA A 62 4.87 -1.97 -9.47
CA ALA A 62 5.02 -3.05 -10.43
C ALA A 62 4.97 -4.41 -9.74
N ARG A 63 4.44 -5.42 -10.45
CA ARG A 63 4.60 -6.83 -10.10
C ARG A 63 5.70 -7.43 -10.95
N LEU A 64 6.64 -8.10 -10.31
CA LEU A 64 7.86 -8.60 -10.94
C LEU A 64 7.72 -10.12 -11.16
N ARG A 65 8.17 -10.60 -12.32
CA ARG A 65 8.13 -12.01 -12.71
C ARG A 65 9.47 -12.39 -13.33
N GLY A 66 10.17 -13.33 -12.69
CA GLY A 66 11.49 -13.77 -13.16
C GLY A 66 12.60 -12.73 -13.00
N THR A 67 12.36 -11.62 -12.29
CA THR A 67 13.36 -10.58 -12.02
C THR A 67 14.30 -11.03 -10.90
N SER A 68 15.61 -10.92 -11.13
CA SER A 68 16.61 -11.16 -10.09
C SER A 68 16.73 -9.96 -9.15
N ALA A 69 17.25 -10.18 -7.93
CA ALA A 69 17.56 -9.09 -7.01
C ALA A 69 18.60 -8.10 -7.59
N GLU A 70 19.57 -8.61 -8.37
CA GLU A 70 20.60 -7.80 -9.00
C GLU A 70 20.03 -6.86 -10.07
N ASP A 71 19.15 -7.37 -10.94
CA ASP A 71 18.52 -6.54 -11.98
C ASP A 71 17.65 -5.44 -11.37
N LEU A 72 16.92 -5.75 -10.30
CA LEU A 72 16.13 -4.75 -9.58
C LEU A 72 17.03 -3.70 -8.92
N ALA A 73 18.13 -4.12 -8.30
CA ALA A 73 19.09 -3.20 -7.68
C ALA A 73 19.73 -2.26 -8.72
N ARG A 74 20.11 -2.80 -9.89
CA ARG A 74 20.65 -2.04 -11.01
C ARG A 74 19.64 -1.03 -11.53
N PHE A 75 18.40 -1.46 -11.76
CA PHE A 75 17.31 -0.57 -12.15
C PHE A 75 17.11 0.57 -11.16
N LEU A 76 17.10 0.29 -9.85
CA LEU A 76 16.92 1.31 -8.82
C LEU A 76 18.10 2.27 -8.67
N ALA A 77 19.32 1.83 -9.04
CA ALA A 77 20.49 2.69 -9.07
C ALA A 77 20.46 3.69 -10.24
N GLU A 78 19.83 3.30 -11.35
CA GLU A 78 19.71 4.11 -12.59
C GLU A 78 18.44 4.96 -12.63
N ALA A 79 17.33 4.44 -12.11
CA ALA A 79 16.07 5.16 -11.99
C ALA A 79 16.25 6.28 -10.96
N ALA A 80 16.16 7.53 -11.40
CA ALA A 80 16.41 8.73 -10.62
C ALA A 80 15.82 8.71 -9.20
N ARG A 81 16.42 9.52 -8.30
CA ARG A 81 16.03 9.66 -6.89
C ARG A 81 14.51 9.67 -6.71
N PHE A 82 14.04 8.93 -5.70
CA PHE A 82 12.65 9.02 -5.29
C PHE A 82 12.37 10.42 -4.78
N GLU A 83 11.51 11.17 -5.46
CA GLU A 83 11.04 12.46 -4.99
C GLU A 83 9.90 12.25 -3.97
N PRO A 84 10.09 12.63 -2.70
CA PRO A 84 9.08 12.38 -1.68
C PRO A 84 7.76 13.10 -1.99
N LEU A 85 6.66 12.37 -1.84
CA LEU A 85 5.30 12.90 -2.03
C LEU A 85 4.58 12.91 -0.68
N SER A 86 4.01 14.05 -0.31
CA SER A 86 3.19 14.17 0.90
C SER A 86 1.82 14.73 0.57
N PHE A 87 0.79 14.14 1.14
CA PHE A 87 -0.59 14.61 1.00
C PHE A 87 -1.41 14.29 2.23
N VAL A 88 -2.52 15.01 2.43
CA VAL A 88 -3.50 14.69 3.46
C VAL A 88 -4.67 13.96 2.78
N PRO A 89 -4.97 12.70 3.13
CA PRO A 89 -6.07 11.96 2.54
C PRO A 89 -7.40 12.59 2.95
N ALA A 90 -8.28 12.82 1.98
CA ALA A 90 -9.62 13.37 2.23
C ALA A 90 -10.64 12.31 2.65
N ARG A 91 -10.37 11.04 2.34
CA ARG A 91 -11.29 9.91 2.53
C ARG A 91 -10.55 8.58 2.59
N PHE A 92 -11.17 7.58 3.21
CA PHE A 92 -10.85 6.17 2.95
C PHE A 92 -11.97 5.54 2.11
N VAL A 93 -11.64 4.50 1.35
CA VAL A 93 -12.53 3.97 0.32
C VAL A 93 -12.56 2.44 0.40
N LEU A 94 -13.75 1.87 0.40
CA LEU A 94 -13.96 0.45 0.18
C LEU A 94 -14.00 0.21 -1.33
N TYR A 95 -13.15 -0.69 -1.81
CA TYR A 95 -13.10 -1.10 -3.20
C TYR A 95 -13.49 -2.57 -3.33
N SER A 96 -14.17 -2.90 -4.43
CA SER A 96 -14.20 -4.26 -4.96
C SER A 96 -13.30 -4.37 -6.19
N SER A 97 -12.78 -5.57 -6.41
CA SER A 97 -12.01 -5.91 -7.61
C SER A 97 -12.59 -7.18 -8.22
N ARG A 98 -12.68 -7.23 -9.54
CA ARG A 98 -12.99 -8.47 -10.26
C ARG A 98 -11.76 -9.36 -10.33
N ASP A 99 -11.97 -10.67 -10.38
CA ASP A 99 -10.92 -11.65 -10.66
C ASP A 99 -10.35 -11.38 -12.05
N SER A 100 -9.18 -10.76 -12.08
CA SER A 100 -8.45 -10.45 -13.31
C SER A 100 -6.95 -10.56 -13.05
N VAL A 101 -6.25 -11.12 -14.04
CA VAL A 101 -4.79 -11.25 -14.00
C VAL A 101 -4.17 -9.86 -14.20
N GLY A 102 -3.73 -9.23 -13.11
CA GLY A 102 -3.08 -7.91 -13.15
C GLY A 102 -3.63 -6.88 -12.16
N GLY A 103 -4.67 -7.22 -11.39
CA GLY A 103 -5.45 -6.25 -10.63
C GLY A 103 -6.54 -5.69 -11.54
N GLY A 104 -7.79 -5.98 -11.20
CA GLY A 104 -8.93 -5.68 -12.07
C GLY A 104 -9.21 -4.18 -12.18
N PRO A 105 -10.24 -3.81 -12.95
CA PRO A 105 -10.91 -2.54 -12.69
C PRO A 105 -11.38 -2.55 -11.23
N TYR A 106 -11.01 -1.51 -10.49
CA TYR A 106 -11.46 -1.28 -9.12
C TYR A 106 -12.78 -0.51 -9.14
N VAL A 107 -13.78 -1.00 -8.42
CA VAL A 107 -15.05 -0.30 -8.24
C VAL A 107 -15.07 0.31 -6.85
N VAL A 108 -15.42 1.59 -6.76
CA VAL A 108 -15.67 2.27 -5.48
C VAL A 108 -17.02 1.77 -4.97
N GLU A 109 -17.01 0.97 -3.90
CA GLU A 109 -18.24 0.51 -3.24
C GLU A 109 -18.75 1.56 -2.26
N GLN A 110 -17.84 2.19 -1.52
CA GLN A 110 -18.18 3.25 -0.57
C GLN A 110 -16.99 4.17 -0.28
N ALA A 111 -17.25 5.47 -0.16
CA ALA A 111 -16.25 6.46 0.22
C ALA A 111 -16.63 7.12 1.57
N TYR A 112 -15.67 7.16 2.49
CA TYR A 112 -15.86 7.67 3.84
C TYR A 112 -14.95 8.88 4.08
N PRO A 113 -15.51 10.10 4.23
CA PRO A 113 -14.71 11.30 4.47
C PRO A 113 -13.92 11.20 5.77
N LEU A 114 -12.64 11.58 5.73
CA LEU A 114 -11.84 11.80 6.93
C LEU A 114 -12.12 13.24 7.41
N ALA A 115 -13.07 13.35 8.33
CA ALA A 115 -13.58 14.62 8.85
C ALA A 115 -12.47 15.55 9.36
N ALA A 116 -12.66 16.85 9.15
CA ALA A 116 -11.82 17.94 9.66
C ALA A 116 -11.92 18.09 11.18
#